data_AF-A0A7K3J0I3-F1
#
_entry.id   AF-A0A7K3J0I3-F1
#
_cell.length_a   1.000
_cell.length_b   1.000
_cell.length_c   1.000
_cell.angle_alpha   90.00
_cell.angle_beta   90.00
_cell.angle_gamma   90.00
#
_symmetry.space_group_name_H-M   'P 1'
#
loop_
_entity.id
_entity.type
_entity.pdbx_description
1 polymer ?
#
loop_
_entity_poly.entity_id
_entity_poly.type
_entity_poly.pdbx_seq_one_letter_code
_entity_poly.pdbx_strand_id
1 'polypeptide(L)'
;MNKHKFDIYLVKGKLGNIRNWMQDHHFPAVLSFILMGIISTVWFLIRVIPKPSRAGYPCMKVAAPFMSGLVVYLLSISGAALAFKRARKNLFRARYLAAGTFMLAALALMLISIPNGVQNINAVPQSKTGPDDGPNQPFGKPQGVYPGRVVWAWNPDATNEKCVTGFDTQDWYWLPQNTNEKVVGKLFRDALLKLTGKSTVAESWDLLFHSFNNGKSKKDKGYSKGEKIFIKINQGTARWVLSQEDKDKGYYFPTTLKPEDQGKKGNLGATETGPYIVLEIVRELVNELGIAQEDIAIGDPMTHTYGHNYDLWFKEF
;
A
#
# COMPACT_ATOMS: atom_id res chain seq x y z
N MET A 1 -12.10 19.10 -10.67
CA MET A 1 -11.47 17.77 -10.79
C MET A 1 -12.40 16.88 -11.62
N ASN A 2 -12.13 16.73 -12.91
CA ASN A 2 -12.91 15.83 -13.77
C ASN A 2 -12.61 14.39 -13.32
N LYS A 3 -13.56 13.74 -12.66
CA LYS A 3 -13.46 12.30 -12.38
C LYS A 3 -13.42 11.60 -13.72
N HIS A 4 -12.29 10.96 -14.06
CA HIS A 4 -12.24 10.01 -15.16
C HIS A 4 -13.29 8.93 -14.88
N LYS A 5 -14.41 9.00 -15.59
CA LYS A 5 -15.38 7.90 -15.60
C LYS A 5 -14.66 6.71 -16.22
N PHE A 6 -14.74 5.56 -15.55
CA PHE A 6 -14.21 4.32 -16.08
C PHE A 6 -14.87 4.02 -17.42
N ASP A 7 -14.09 4.00 -18.50
CA ASP A 7 -14.55 3.61 -19.81
C ASP A 7 -14.34 2.09 -19.98
N ILE A 8 -15.46 1.37 -19.97
CA ILE A 8 -15.46 -0.09 -20.09
C ILE A 8 -14.84 -0.55 -21.41
N TYR A 9 -14.86 0.27 -22.46
CA TYR A 9 -14.31 -0.07 -23.78
C TYR A 9 -12.78 -0.07 -23.80
N LEU A 10 -12.13 0.61 -22.85
CA LEU A 10 -10.67 0.64 -22.71
C LEU A 10 -10.08 -0.64 -22.07
N VAL A 11 -10.92 -1.54 -21.53
CA VAL A 11 -10.47 -2.81 -20.95
C VAL A 11 -9.94 -3.73 -22.05
N LYS A 12 -8.63 -4.05 -21.99
CA LYS A 12 -7.94 -4.96 -22.93
C LYS A 12 -7.65 -6.31 -22.29
N GLY A 13 -7.24 -7.30 -23.11
CA GLY A 13 -6.86 -8.63 -22.66
C GLY A 13 -8.05 -9.55 -22.39
N LYS A 14 -7.87 -10.56 -21.52
CA LYS A 14 -8.88 -11.61 -21.26
C LYS A 14 -10.24 -11.06 -20.86
N LEU A 15 -10.29 -10.00 -20.05
CA LEU A 15 -11.53 -9.37 -19.60
C LEU A 15 -12.24 -8.61 -20.74
N GLY A 16 -11.48 -7.98 -21.63
CA GLY A 16 -12.02 -7.35 -22.84
C GLY A 16 -12.61 -8.38 -23.81
N ASN A 17 -11.97 -9.54 -23.94
CA ASN A 17 -12.46 -10.64 -24.77
C ASN A 17 -13.79 -11.21 -24.25
N ILE A 18 -13.92 -11.38 -22.92
CA ILE A 18 -15.17 -11.85 -22.29
C ILE A 18 -16.29 -10.82 -22.51
N ARG A 19 -16.01 -9.52 -22.35
CA ARG A 19 -16.96 -8.44 -22.64
C ARG A 19 -17.47 -8.51 -24.08
N ASN A 20 -16.56 -8.55 -25.04
CA ASN A 20 -16.92 -8.60 -26.47
C ASN A 20 -17.74 -9.85 -26.77
N TRP A 21 -17.32 -11.02 -26.28
CA TRP A 21 -18.07 -12.26 -26.46
C TRP A 21 -19.50 -12.17 -25.93
N MET A 22 -19.70 -11.61 -24.73
CA MET A 22 -21.04 -11.41 -24.15
C MET A 22 -21.89 -10.45 -24.99
N GLN A 23 -21.28 -9.42 -25.59
CA GLN A 23 -21.97 -8.48 -26.48
C GLN A 23 -22.38 -9.16 -27.79
N ASP A 24 -21.45 -9.85 -28.43
CA ASP A 24 -21.67 -10.53 -29.71
C ASP A 24 -22.77 -11.62 -29.60
N HIS A 25 -22.81 -12.32 -28.47
CA HIS A 25 -23.80 -13.37 -28.21
C HIS A 25 -25.07 -12.87 -27.51
N HIS A 26 -25.26 -11.55 -27.40
CA HIS A 26 -26.45 -10.93 -26.80
C HIS A 26 -26.78 -11.51 -25.42
N PHE A 27 -25.75 -11.71 -24.59
CA PHE A 27 -25.91 -12.40 -23.33
C PHE A 27 -26.90 -11.66 -22.41
N PRO A 28 -27.94 -12.33 -21.88
CA PRO A 28 -29.01 -11.63 -21.16
C PRO A 28 -28.50 -10.95 -19.89
N ALA A 29 -28.78 -9.67 -19.73
CA ALA A 29 -28.39 -8.90 -18.54
C ALA A 29 -28.93 -9.50 -17.22
N VAL A 30 -30.14 -10.07 -17.27
CA VAL A 30 -30.77 -10.77 -16.14
C VAL A 30 -29.95 -11.99 -15.73
N LEU A 31 -29.45 -12.76 -16.70
CA LEU A 31 -28.64 -13.93 -16.44
C LEU A 31 -27.27 -13.53 -15.86
N SER A 32 -26.66 -12.47 -16.37
CA SER A 32 -25.43 -11.89 -15.80
C SER A 32 -25.62 -11.47 -14.35
N PHE A 33 -26.73 -10.78 -14.05
CA PHE A 33 -27.07 -10.36 -12.70
C PHE A 33 -27.22 -11.56 -11.75
N ILE A 34 -27.97 -12.60 -12.16
CA ILE A 34 -28.17 -13.81 -11.35
C ILE A 34 -26.85 -14.52 -11.08
N LEU A 35 -26.03 -14.75 -12.12
CA LEU A 35 -24.74 -15.42 -11.99
C LEU A 35 -23.78 -14.64 -11.08
N MET A 36 -23.67 -13.33 -11.29
CA MET A 36 -22.82 -12.46 -10.45
C MET A 36 -23.30 -12.40 -9.01
N GLY A 37 -24.62 -12.37 -8.80
CA GLY A 37 -25.23 -12.45 -7.48
C GLY A 37 -24.90 -13.75 -6.77
N ILE A 38 -25.00 -14.91 -7.44
CA ILE A 38 -24.70 -16.23 -6.86
C ILE A 38 -23.22 -16.32 -6.50
N ILE A 39 -22.32 -15.98 -7.43
CA ILE A 39 -20.87 -16.02 -7.20
C ILE A 39 -20.50 -15.11 -6.03
N SER A 40 -21.06 -13.90 -6.00
CA SER A 40 -20.81 -12.93 -4.93
C SER A 40 -21.34 -13.42 -3.58
N THR A 41 -22.52 -14.06 -3.56
CA THR A 41 -23.11 -14.65 -2.35
C THR A 41 -22.22 -15.76 -1.80
N VAL A 42 -21.83 -16.72 -2.64
CA VAL A 42 -20.97 -17.85 -2.23
C VAL A 42 -19.63 -17.35 -1.71
N TRP A 43 -18.99 -16.43 -2.43
CA TRP A 43 -17.71 -15.86 -2.04
C TRP A 43 -17.79 -15.08 -0.72
N PHE A 44 -18.85 -14.28 -0.54
CA PHE A 44 -19.09 -13.52 0.67
C PHE A 44 -19.31 -14.44 1.87
N LEU A 45 -20.14 -15.47 1.75
CA LEU A 45 -20.41 -16.42 2.84
C LEU A 45 -19.15 -17.19 3.25
N ILE A 46 -18.39 -17.73 2.29
CA ILE A 46 -17.15 -18.47 2.55
C ILE A 46 -16.13 -17.61 3.29
N ARG A 47 -16.03 -16.32 2.95
CA ARG A 47 -15.00 -15.44 3.51
C ARG A 47 -15.42 -14.78 4.82
N VAL A 48 -16.69 -14.40 4.95
CA VAL A 48 -17.19 -13.55 6.04
C VAL A 48 -17.73 -14.37 7.21
N ILE A 49 -18.37 -15.53 6.99
CA ILE A 49 -18.85 -16.38 8.11
C ILE A 49 -17.69 -16.79 9.06
N PRO A 50 -16.52 -17.25 8.57
CA PRO A 50 -15.42 -17.62 9.46
C PRO A 50 -14.79 -16.43 10.19
N LYS A 51 -14.92 -15.20 9.66
CA LYS A 51 -14.36 -13.99 10.27
C LYS A 51 -15.14 -12.74 9.79
N PRO A 52 -16.16 -12.30 10.56
CA PRO A 52 -17.08 -11.22 10.14
C PRO A 52 -16.40 -9.89 9.78
N SER A 53 -15.26 -9.57 10.40
CA SER A 53 -14.51 -8.34 10.10
C SER A 53 -13.98 -8.26 8.66
N ARG A 54 -13.94 -9.38 7.92
CA ARG A 54 -13.55 -9.39 6.49
C ARG A 54 -14.55 -8.69 5.58
N ALA A 55 -15.79 -8.44 6.02
CA ALA A 55 -16.78 -7.70 5.23
C ALA A 55 -16.30 -6.30 4.83
N GLY A 56 -15.35 -5.71 5.58
CA GLY A 56 -14.75 -4.42 5.27
C GLY A 56 -13.70 -4.43 4.15
N TYR A 57 -13.24 -5.60 3.69
CA TYR A 57 -12.18 -5.69 2.68
C TYR A 57 -12.64 -5.15 1.31
N PRO A 58 -11.74 -4.55 0.51
CA PRO A 58 -12.11 -3.97 -0.80
C PRO A 58 -12.85 -4.95 -1.72
N CYS A 59 -12.44 -6.22 -1.77
CA CYS A 59 -13.11 -7.24 -2.58
C CYS A 59 -14.51 -7.59 -2.07
N MET A 60 -14.74 -7.53 -0.75
CA MET A 60 -16.07 -7.76 -0.16
C MET A 60 -16.99 -6.56 -0.37
N LYS A 61 -16.45 -5.33 -0.36
CA LYS A 61 -17.20 -4.11 -0.68
C LYS A 61 -17.73 -4.11 -2.12
N VAL A 62 -17.01 -4.73 -3.06
CA VAL A 62 -17.49 -4.93 -4.44
C VAL A 62 -18.53 -6.05 -4.52
N ALA A 63 -18.35 -7.16 -3.79
CA ALA A 63 -19.27 -8.30 -3.83
C ALA A 63 -20.62 -8.04 -3.13
N ALA A 64 -20.62 -7.26 -2.04
CA ALA A 64 -21.79 -7.07 -1.19
C ALA A 64 -23.04 -6.52 -1.93
N PRO A 65 -22.95 -5.51 -2.82
CA PRO A 65 -24.11 -5.02 -3.57
C PRO A 65 -24.74 -6.06 -4.51
N PHE A 66 -23.94 -6.92 -5.15
CA PHE A 66 -24.45 -7.96 -6.05
C PHE A 66 -25.16 -9.08 -5.27
N MET A 67 -24.57 -9.49 -4.14
CA MET A 67 -25.21 -10.46 -3.23
C MET A 67 -26.53 -9.91 -2.67
N SER A 68 -26.52 -8.71 -2.08
CA SER A 68 -27.72 -8.12 -1.47
C SER A 68 -28.81 -7.88 -2.51
N GLY A 69 -28.43 -7.42 -3.71
CA GLY A 69 -29.34 -7.28 -4.85
C GLY A 69 -30.03 -8.60 -5.21
N LEU A 70 -29.29 -9.71 -5.29
CA LEU A 70 -29.88 -11.02 -5.59
C LEU A 70 -30.83 -11.49 -4.48
N VAL A 71 -30.45 -11.33 -3.21
CA VAL A 71 -31.28 -11.72 -2.07
C VAL A 71 -32.60 -10.95 -2.07
N VAL A 72 -32.54 -9.63 -2.27
CA VAL A 72 -33.73 -8.79 -2.36
C VAL A 72 -34.60 -9.22 -3.54
N TYR A 73 -34.01 -9.45 -4.71
CA TYR A 73 -34.72 -9.92 -5.90
C TYR A 73 -35.50 -11.23 -5.66
N LEU A 74 -34.86 -12.23 -5.04
CA LEU A 74 -35.50 -13.51 -4.72
C LEU A 74 -36.63 -13.36 -3.70
N LEU A 75 -36.43 -12.53 -2.67
CA LEU A 75 -37.45 -12.23 -1.67
C LEU A 75 -38.65 -11.50 -2.29
N SER A 76 -38.41 -10.55 -3.20
CA SER A 76 -39.46 -9.83 -3.91
C SER A 76 -40.31 -10.75 -4.79
N ILE A 77 -39.69 -11.63 -5.58
CA ILE A 77 -40.42 -12.59 -6.44
C ILE A 77 -41.21 -13.58 -5.59
N SER A 78 -40.58 -14.16 -4.57
CA SER A 78 -41.23 -15.14 -3.69
C SER A 78 -42.39 -14.50 -2.92
N GLY A 79 -42.20 -13.28 -2.41
CA GLY A 79 -43.23 -12.49 -1.74
C GLY A 79 -44.41 -12.19 -2.67
N ALA A 80 -44.15 -11.74 -3.90
CA ALA A 80 -45.18 -11.47 -4.89
C ALA A 80 -45.97 -12.74 -5.26
N ALA A 81 -45.29 -13.86 -5.49
CA ALA A 81 -45.94 -15.13 -5.81
C ALA A 81 -46.86 -15.63 -4.68
N LEU A 82 -46.39 -15.55 -3.42
CA LEU A 82 -47.19 -15.93 -2.25
C LEU A 82 -48.39 -14.99 -2.05
N ALA A 83 -48.18 -13.68 -2.19
CA ALA A 83 -49.25 -12.69 -2.10
C ALA A 83 -50.31 -12.93 -3.17
N PHE A 84 -49.90 -13.16 -4.42
CA PHE A 84 -50.80 -13.46 -5.54
C PHE A 84 -51.59 -14.77 -5.31
N LYS A 85 -50.91 -15.84 -4.88
CA LYS A 85 -51.57 -17.13 -4.56
C LYS A 85 -52.61 -16.95 -3.45
N ARG A 86 -52.33 -16.14 -2.44
CA ARG A 86 -53.23 -15.89 -1.30
C ARG A 86 -54.39 -14.96 -1.67
N ALA A 87 -54.14 -13.93 -2.47
CA ALA A 87 -55.16 -13.05 -3.03
C ALA A 87 -56.15 -13.83 -3.89
N ARG A 88 -55.64 -14.66 -4.83
CA ARG A 88 -56.46 -15.55 -5.67
C ARG A 88 -57.32 -16.49 -4.82
N LYS A 89 -56.74 -17.15 -3.81
CA LYS A 89 -57.48 -18.04 -2.89
C LYS A 89 -58.58 -17.32 -2.10
N ASN A 90 -58.35 -16.07 -1.70
CA ASN A 90 -59.33 -15.28 -0.95
C ASN A 90 -60.45 -14.71 -1.84
N LEU A 91 -60.14 -14.37 -3.10
CA LEU A 91 -61.13 -14.01 -4.13
C LEU A 91 -62.10 -15.16 -4.39
N PHE A 92 -61.61 -16.39 -4.58
CA PHE A 92 -62.45 -17.58 -4.75
C PHE A 92 -63.28 -17.96 -3.52
N ARG A 93 -62.96 -17.41 -2.34
CA ARG A 93 -63.72 -17.60 -1.09
C ARG A 93 -64.64 -16.43 -0.76
N ALA A 94 -64.87 -15.51 -1.71
CA ALA A 94 -65.67 -14.29 -1.55
C ALA A 94 -65.24 -13.38 -0.37
N ARG A 95 -63.98 -13.49 0.08
CA ARG A 95 -63.43 -12.64 1.16
C ARG A 95 -62.81 -11.38 0.57
N TYR A 96 -63.64 -10.55 -0.05
CA TYR A 96 -63.22 -9.38 -0.83
C TYR A 96 -62.42 -8.36 -0.01
N LEU A 97 -62.76 -8.17 1.26
CA LEU A 97 -62.01 -7.28 2.16
C LEU A 97 -60.55 -7.75 2.36
N ALA A 98 -60.34 -9.05 2.57
CA ALA A 98 -59.00 -9.61 2.72
C ALA A 98 -58.21 -9.59 1.40
N ALA A 99 -58.88 -9.75 0.25
CA ALA A 99 -58.23 -9.61 -1.05
C ALA A 99 -57.82 -8.14 -1.32
N GLY A 100 -58.68 -7.19 -0.95
CA GLY A 100 -58.42 -5.76 -1.06
C GLY A 100 -57.22 -5.30 -0.25
N THR A 101 -57.07 -5.77 1.00
CA THR A 101 -55.91 -5.41 1.84
C THR A 101 -54.59 -5.93 1.27
N PHE A 102 -54.55 -7.14 0.71
CA PHE A 102 -53.33 -7.66 0.04
C PHE A 102 -52.99 -6.87 -1.24
N MET A 103 -53.99 -6.44 -2.02
CA MET A 103 -53.75 -5.61 -3.21
C MET A 103 -53.25 -4.21 -2.85
N LEU A 104 -53.84 -3.58 -1.82
CA LEU A 104 -53.37 -2.28 -1.32
C LEU A 104 -51.96 -2.35 -0.73
N ALA A 105 -51.64 -3.41 0.01
CA ALA A 105 -50.28 -3.63 0.52
C ALA A 105 -49.26 -3.83 -0.61
N ALA A 106 -49.61 -4.59 -1.66
CA ALA A 106 -48.76 -4.75 -2.83
C ALA A 106 -48.55 -3.43 -3.59
N LEU A 107 -49.60 -2.62 -3.75
CA LEU A 107 -49.54 -1.30 -4.37
C LEU A 107 -48.67 -0.34 -3.56
N ALA A 108 -48.81 -0.31 -2.23
CA ALA A 108 -47.99 0.50 -1.35
C ALA A 108 -46.50 0.12 -1.44
N LEU A 109 -46.17 -1.17 -1.42
CA LEU A 109 -44.79 -1.66 -1.59
C LEU A 109 -44.22 -1.30 -2.96
N MET A 110 -45.03 -1.35 -4.02
CA MET A 110 -44.63 -0.95 -5.37
C MET A 110 -44.35 0.55 -5.45
N LEU A 111 -45.24 1.39 -4.90
CA LEU A 111 -45.09 2.85 -4.85
C LEU A 111 -43.90 3.30 -4.00
N ILE A 112 -43.51 2.53 -2.97
CA ILE A 112 -42.30 2.79 -2.17
C ILE A 112 -41.03 2.35 -2.92
N SER A 113 -41.10 1.30 -3.74
CA SER A 113 -39.91 0.72 -4.40
C SER A 113 -39.49 1.48 -5.66
N ILE A 114 -40.44 2.02 -6.45
CA ILE A 114 -40.15 2.70 -7.73
C ILE A 114 -39.32 4.00 -7.55
N PRO A 115 -39.60 4.89 -6.58
CA PRO A 115 -38.81 6.12 -6.39
C PRO A 115 -37.43 5.85 -5.79
N ASN A 116 -37.30 4.78 -5.00
CA ASN A 116 -36.07 4.46 -4.27
C ASN A 116 -35.09 3.58 -5.07
N GLY A 117 -35.51 2.98 -6.19
CA GLY A 117 -34.66 2.18 -7.08
C GLY A 117 -33.65 2.99 -7.90
N VAL A 118 -33.76 4.33 -7.93
CA VAL A 118 -32.87 5.25 -8.65
C VAL A 118 -32.05 6.11 -7.68
N GLN A 119 -31.88 5.66 -6.43
CA GLN A 119 -30.93 6.32 -5.54
C GLN A 119 -29.53 6.15 -6.15
N ASN A 120 -29.04 7.24 -6.75
CA ASN A 120 -27.67 7.39 -7.17
C ASN A 120 -26.77 6.80 -6.08
N ILE A 121 -26.03 5.75 -6.43
CA ILE A 121 -24.93 5.21 -5.61
C ILE A 121 -23.83 6.27 -5.62
N ASN A 122 -24.12 7.44 -5.05
CA ASN A 122 -23.14 8.45 -4.73
C ASN A 122 -22.45 7.89 -3.50
N ALA A 123 -21.31 7.24 -3.73
CA ALA A 123 -20.31 7.08 -2.70
C ALA A 123 -20.07 8.47 -2.11
N VAL A 124 -20.66 8.73 -0.93
CA VAL A 124 -20.39 9.93 -0.16
C VAL A 124 -18.86 9.98 -0.03
N PRO A 125 -18.19 11.00 -0.57
CA PRO A 125 -16.76 11.14 -0.38
C PRO A 125 -16.62 11.69 1.03
N GLN A 126 -16.75 10.82 2.04
CA GLN A 126 -16.24 11.15 3.35
C GLN A 126 -14.74 11.24 3.14
N SER A 127 -14.23 12.48 3.09
CA SER A 127 -12.81 12.74 3.02
C SER A 127 -12.19 12.08 4.25
N LYS A 128 -11.62 10.90 4.07
CA LYS A 128 -10.96 10.15 5.13
C LYS A 128 -9.67 10.89 5.46
N THR A 129 -9.70 11.66 6.53
CA THR A 129 -8.50 12.24 7.13
C THR A 129 -7.93 11.22 8.11
N GLY A 130 -6.99 10.40 7.64
CA GLY A 130 -6.28 9.41 8.44
C GLY A 130 -6.56 7.94 8.06
N PRO A 131 -5.77 7.00 8.59
CA PRO A 131 -6.03 5.57 8.42
C PRO A 131 -7.39 5.19 9.02
N ASP A 132 -8.08 4.21 8.41
CA ASP A 132 -9.35 3.67 8.92
C ASP A 132 -9.24 3.09 10.34
N ASP A 133 -8.01 2.80 10.76
CA ASP A 133 -7.68 2.08 11.97
C ASP A 133 -7.46 3.02 13.18
N GLY A 134 -7.58 4.35 12.98
CA GLY A 134 -7.30 5.36 14.01
C GLY A 134 -5.81 5.59 14.26
N PRO A 135 -5.43 6.33 15.32
CA PRO A 135 -4.03 6.50 15.71
C PRO A 135 -3.35 5.15 16.01
N ASN A 136 -2.11 4.98 15.53
CA ASN A 136 -1.32 3.78 15.78
C ASN A 136 -1.25 3.47 17.29
N GLN A 137 -1.73 2.30 17.68
CA GLN A 137 -1.55 1.78 19.04
C GLN A 137 -0.22 1.00 19.12
N PRO A 138 0.52 1.07 20.24
CA PRO A 138 1.70 0.23 20.43
C PRO A 138 1.34 -1.25 20.26
N PHE A 139 2.13 -1.98 19.47
CA PHE A 139 1.90 -3.40 19.19
C PHE A 139 3.19 -4.21 19.35
N GLY A 140 3.06 -5.41 19.94
CA GLY A 140 4.18 -6.34 20.14
C GLY A 140 4.90 -6.16 21.48
N LYS A 141 6.06 -6.84 21.62
CA LYS A 141 6.93 -6.76 22.80
C LYS A 141 8.03 -5.74 22.54
N PRO A 142 8.24 -4.74 23.40
CA PRO A 142 9.28 -3.74 23.19
C PRO A 142 10.68 -4.39 23.14
N GLN A 143 11.53 -3.93 22.22
CA GLN A 143 12.90 -4.43 21.98
C GLN A 143 13.90 -3.27 21.99
N GLY A 144 15.19 -3.60 21.90
CA GLY A 144 16.32 -2.66 21.84
C GLY A 144 17.01 -2.44 23.18
N VAL A 145 18.02 -1.57 23.19
CA VAL A 145 18.81 -1.19 24.38
C VAL A 145 17.91 -0.72 25.52
N TYR A 146 16.94 0.15 25.20
CA TYR A 146 15.88 0.55 26.10
C TYR A 146 14.54 0.09 25.51
N PRO A 147 13.93 -0.96 26.04
CA PRO A 147 12.72 -1.53 25.47
C PRO A 147 11.63 -0.47 25.22
N GLY A 148 11.27 -0.29 23.95
CA GLY A 148 10.18 0.58 23.54
C GLY A 148 10.56 2.05 23.34
N ARG A 149 11.84 2.41 23.52
CA ARG A 149 12.32 3.75 23.20
C ARG A 149 12.30 3.98 21.69
N VAL A 150 11.72 5.11 21.29
CA VAL A 150 11.75 5.62 19.93
C VAL A 150 12.27 7.05 19.96
N VAL A 151 13.20 7.37 19.07
CA VAL A 151 13.74 8.73 18.91
C VAL A 151 13.34 9.24 17.54
N TRP A 152 12.75 10.43 17.53
CA TRP A 152 12.49 11.19 16.31
C TRP A 152 13.42 12.39 16.27
N ALA A 153 14.12 12.56 15.16
CA ALA A 153 14.94 13.73 14.89
C ALA A 153 14.43 14.37 13.60
N TRP A 154 14.23 15.68 13.64
CA TRP A 154 13.72 16.46 12.53
C TRP A 154 14.41 17.81 12.49
N ASN A 155 14.81 18.22 11.28
CA ASN A 155 15.31 19.56 10.99
C ASN A 155 14.86 19.93 9.57
N PRO A 156 14.14 21.04 9.37
CA PRO A 156 13.68 21.46 8.05
C PRO A 156 14.83 21.78 7.09
N ASP A 157 16.00 22.14 7.61
CA ASP A 157 17.20 22.45 6.80
C ASP A 157 17.91 21.19 6.27
N ALA A 158 17.45 19.98 6.65
CA ALA A 158 18.06 18.73 6.20
C ALA A 158 17.80 18.46 4.72
N THR A 159 16.63 18.85 4.22
CA THR A 159 16.17 18.56 2.86
C THR A 159 15.43 19.75 2.27
N ASN A 160 15.59 19.98 0.98
CA ASN A 160 14.81 20.99 0.25
C ASN A 160 13.36 20.51 0.08
N GLU A 161 12.43 21.11 0.83
CA GLU A 161 10.98 20.82 0.74
C GLU A 161 10.37 21.09 -0.65
N LYS A 162 11.05 21.89 -1.48
CA LYS A 162 10.63 22.24 -2.84
C LYS A 162 11.21 21.30 -3.91
N CYS A 163 12.05 20.34 -3.52
CA CYS A 163 12.59 19.34 -4.44
C CYS A 163 11.43 18.54 -5.07
N VAL A 164 11.36 18.55 -6.39
CA VAL A 164 10.39 17.75 -7.14
C VAL A 164 11.16 16.66 -7.86
N THR A 165 11.37 15.54 -7.17
CA THR A 165 12.08 14.38 -7.72
C THR A 165 11.29 13.73 -8.86
N GLY A 166 11.94 13.58 -10.02
CA GLY A 166 11.38 12.89 -11.17
C GLY A 166 12.25 13.01 -12.41
N PHE A 167 11.99 12.15 -13.39
CA PHE A 167 12.75 12.13 -14.64
C PHE A 167 12.61 13.43 -15.46
N ASP A 168 11.46 14.10 -15.41
CA ASP A 168 11.28 15.36 -16.17
C ASP A 168 12.05 16.53 -15.57
N THR A 169 12.16 16.58 -14.25
CA THR A 169 12.85 17.64 -13.54
C THR A 169 14.34 17.37 -13.44
N GLN A 170 14.75 16.09 -13.42
CA GLN A 170 16.10 15.64 -13.11
C GLN A 170 16.61 16.19 -11.76
N ASP A 171 15.69 16.63 -10.91
CA ASP A 171 15.96 17.29 -9.64
C ASP A 171 15.85 16.26 -8.51
N TRP A 172 16.93 15.51 -8.33
CA TRP A 172 16.92 14.34 -7.48
C TRP A 172 17.16 14.66 -6.00
N TYR A 173 16.50 13.93 -5.10
CA TYR A 173 16.59 14.17 -3.65
C TYR A 173 18.03 14.06 -3.10
N TRP A 174 18.88 13.22 -3.68
CA TRP A 174 20.27 13.02 -3.22
C TRP A 174 21.25 14.10 -3.69
N LEU A 175 20.83 15.03 -4.56
CA LEU A 175 21.73 16.07 -5.03
C LEU A 175 22.11 17.03 -3.88
N PRO A 176 23.32 17.61 -3.89
CA PRO A 176 23.78 18.49 -2.81
C PRO A 176 22.89 19.71 -2.57
N GLN A 177 22.21 20.23 -3.61
CA GLN A 177 21.24 21.32 -3.45
C GLN A 177 19.95 20.89 -2.74
N ASN A 178 19.66 19.60 -2.68
CA ASN A 178 18.40 19.05 -2.14
C ASN A 178 18.57 18.35 -0.80
N THR A 179 19.77 17.92 -0.44
CA THR A 179 20.05 17.33 0.87
C THR A 179 21.31 17.95 1.48
N ASN A 180 21.16 18.53 2.66
CA ASN A 180 22.26 19.09 3.42
C ASN A 180 22.95 18.01 4.24
N GLU A 181 24.05 17.51 3.71
CA GLU A 181 24.88 16.46 4.32
C GLU A 181 25.22 16.72 5.79
N LYS A 182 25.65 17.93 6.14
CA LYS A 182 26.09 18.26 7.51
C LYS A 182 24.93 18.21 8.50
N VAL A 183 23.76 18.70 8.07
CA VAL A 183 22.55 18.66 8.90
C VAL A 183 22.06 17.23 9.07
N VAL A 184 22.08 16.41 7.99
CA VAL A 184 21.74 14.98 8.05
C VAL A 184 22.67 14.22 8.99
N GLY A 185 23.99 14.44 8.89
CA GLY A 185 24.96 13.81 9.77
C GLY A 185 24.72 14.17 11.24
N LYS A 186 24.46 15.45 11.52
CA LYS A 186 24.10 15.89 12.88
C LYS A 186 22.81 15.25 13.38
N LEU A 187 21.77 15.16 12.54
CA LEU A 187 20.51 14.51 12.90
C LEU A 187 20.72 13.03 13.25
N PHE A 188 21.53 12.32 12.47
CA PHE A 188 21.87 10.93 12.72
C PHE A 188 22.60 10.77 14.06
N ARG A 189 23.67 11.54 14.27
CA ARG A 189 24.45 11.53 15.52
C ARG A 189 23.60 11.85 16.74
N ASP A 190 22.81 12.93 16.69
CA ASP A 190 21.92 13.32 17.79
C ASP A 190 20.87 12.23 18.09
N ALA A 191 20.35 11.57 17.05
CA ALA A 191 19.41 10.47 17.20
C ALA A 191 20.06 9.25 17.85
N LEU A 192 21.29 8.91 17.44
CA LEU A 192 22.08 7.82 18.01
C LEU A 192 22.30 8.03 19.51
N LEU A 193 22.82 9.20 19.91
CA LEU A 193 23.10 9.53 21.31
C LEU A 193 21.82 9.48 22.17
N LYS A 194 20.70 10.01 21.66
CA LYS A 194 19.40 9.94 22.36
C LYS A 194 18.87 8.51 22.45
N LEU A 195 19.05 7.71 21.40
CA LEU A 195 18.58 6.33 21.36
C LEU A 195 19.31 5.48 22.42
N THR A 196 20.63 5.63 22.49
CA THR A 196 21.52 4.87 23.39
C THR A 196 21.67 5.50 24.77
N GLY A 197 21.22 6.74 24.97
CA GLY A 197 21.39 7.48 26.22
C GLY A 197 22.86 7.70 26.60
N LYS A 198 23.78 7.59 25.64
CA LYS A 198 25.21 7.78 25.84
C LYS A 198 25.63 9.19 25.44
N SER A 199 26.77 9.62 25.98
CA SER A 199 27.31 10.96 25.74
C SER A 199 28.22 11.03 24.53
N THR A 200 28.71 9.87 24.06
CA THR A 200 29.64 9.77 22.92
C THR A 200 29.16 8.75 21.88
N VAL A 201 29.63 8.93 20.65
CA VAL A 201 29.34 8.04 19.52
C VAL A 201 29.95 6.66 19.74
N ALA A 202 31.20 6.59 20.20
CA ALA A 202 31.89 5.33 20.50
C ALA A 202 31.13 4.49 21.53
N GLU A 203 30.73 5.08 22.66
CA GLU A 203 29.92 4.38 23.68
C GLU A 203 28.54 3.97 23.15
N SER A 204 27.96 4.74 22.23
CA SER A 204 26.68 4.44 21.63
C SER A 204 26.76 3.19 20.75
N TRP A 205 27.74 3.12 19.86
CA TRP A 205 27.94 1.96 19.00
C TRP A 205 28.35 0.72 19.77
N ASP A 206 29.23 0.85 20.77
CA ASP A 206 29.62 -0.28 21.63
C ASP A 206 28.39 -0.91 22.31
N LEU A 207 27.53 -0.07 22.90
CA LEU A 207 26.27 -0.51 23.49
C LEU A 207 25.34 -1.20 22.49
N LEU A 208 25.26 -0.69 21.25
CA LEU A 208 24.46 -1.30 20.20
C LEU A 208 25.02 -2.65 19.76
N PHE A 209 26.34 -2.80 19.64
CA PHE A 209 26.96 -4.09 19.33
C PHE A 209 26.70 -5.12 20.42
N HIS A 210 26.90 -4.75 21.69
CA HIS A 210 26.57 -5.59 22.84
C HIS A 210 25.10 -6.03 22.82
N SER A 211 24.17 -5.07 22.63
CA SER A 211 22.74 -5.34 22.56
C SER A 211 22.37 -6.28 21.40
N PHE A 212 22.91 -6.01 20.21
CA PHE A 212 22.66 -6.81 19.01
C PHE A 212 23.20 -8.24 19.16
N ASN A 213 24.45 -8.39 19.61
CA ASN A 213 25.09 -9.70 19.75
C ASN A 213 24.44 -10.54 20.85
N ASN A 214 23.99 -9.92 21.94
CA ASN A 214 23.23 -10.62 22.97
C ASN A 214 21.86 -11.06 22.43
N GLY A 215 21.16 -10.19 21.69
CA GLY A 215 19.89 -10.51 21.05
C GLY A 215 20.00 -11.66 20.05
N LYS A 216 20.98 -11.60 19.16
CA LYS A 216 21.18 -12.53 18.03
C LYS A 216 21.83 -13.85 18.44
N SER A 217 22.81 -13.81 19.35
CA SER A 217 23.68 -14.96 19.64
C SER A 217 23.85 -15.30 21.12
N LYS A 218 23.14 -14.60 22.02
CA LYS A 218 23.26 -14.75 23.48
C LYS A 218 24.69 -14.50 24.00
N LYS A 219 25.43 -13.66 23.29
CA LYS A 219 26.79 -13.24 23.66
C LYS A 219 26.80 -11.74 23.87
N ASP A 220 27.05 -11.33 25.12
CA ASP A 220 27.20 -9.93 25.46
C ASP A 220 28.63 -9.48 25.13
N LYS A 221 28.86 -9.13 23.85
CA LYS A 221 30.15 -8.63 23.38
C LYS A 221 29.97 -7.48 22.39
N GLY A 222 30.87 -6.52 22.46
CA GLY A 222 31.03 -5.46 21.47
C GLY A 222 31.68 -5.96 20.19
N TYR A 223 32.02 -5.01 19.33
CA TYR A 223 32.79 -5.27 18.10
C TYR A 223 34.19 -5.78 18.44
N SER A 224 34.65 -6.79 17.70
CA SER A 224 36.03 -7.28 17.73
C SER A 224 36.73 -6.95 16.41
N LYS A 225 38.00 -6.50 16.47
CA LYS A 225 38.78 -6.14 15.28
C LYS A 225 38.80 -7.30 14.27
N GLY A 226 38.49 -6.99 13.00
CA GLY A 226 38.43 -7.95 11.89
C GLY A 226 37.05 -8.58 11.70
N GLU A 227 36.06 -8.27 12.54
CA GLU A 227 34.67 -8.65 12.26
C GLU A 227 34.12 -7.86 11.08
N LYS A 228 33.39 -8.54 10.20
CA LYS A 228 32.80 -7.90 9.02
C LYS A 228 31.45 -7.27 9.35
N ILE A 229 31.25 -6.03 8.92
CA ILE A 229 30.00 -5.29 9.04
C ILE A 229 29.35 -5.18 7.67
N PHE A 230 28.09 -5.58 7.60
CA PHE A 230 27.27 -5.37 6.41
C PHE A 230 26.19 -4.32 6.68
N ILE A 231 26.27 -3.19 5.99
CA ILE A 231 25.26 -2.14 6.02
C ILE A 231 24.24 -2.42 4.92
N LYS A 232 23.10 -3.00 5.32
CA LYS A 232 21.98 -3.25 4.42
C LYS A 232 21.30 -1.94 4.06
N ILE A 233 21.25 -1.63 2.77
CA ILE A 233 20.47 -0.52 2.20
C ILE A 233 19.24 -1.05 1.45
N ASN A 234 18.23 -0.21 1.19
CA ASN A 234 17.09 -0.55 0.33
C ASN A 234 17.29 0.06 -1.05
N GLN A 235 17.42 -0.77 -2.09
CA GLN A 235 17.68 -0.34 -3.48
C GLN A 235 16.76 -1.02 -4.52
N GLY A 236 15.56 -1.44 -4.11
CA GLY A 236 14.71 -2.35 -4.88
C GLY A 236 14.37 -1.93 -6.32
N THR A 237 14.40 -0.64 -6.64
CA THR A 237 14.04 -0.12 -7.96
C THR A 237 15.11 -0.29 -9.02
N ALA A 238 16.40 -0.30 -8.65
CA ALA A 238 17.51 -0.39 -9.60
C ALA A 238 17.42 -1.61 -10.53
N ARG A 239 16.83 -2.71 -10.03
CA ARG A 239 16.68 -3.96 -10.78
C ARG A 239 15.74 -3.86 -11.98
N TRP A 240 14.60 -3.17 -11.84
CA TRP A 240 13.50 -3.22 -12.80
C TRP A 240 13.20 -1.88 -13.48
N VAL A 241 13.62 -0.77 -12.86
CA VAL A 241 13.45 0.58 -13.43
C VAL A 241 14.53 0.88 -14.46
N LEU A 242 15.78 0.52 -14.19
CA LEU A 242 16.89 0.77 -15.10
C LEU A 242 16.89 -0.18 -16.31
N SER A 243 17.23 0.36 -17.49
CA SER A 243 17.49 -0.45 -18.68
C SER A 243 18.80 -1.24 -18.52
N GLN A 244 19.07 -2.21 -19.41
CA GLN A 244 20.36 -2.91 -19.35
C GLN A 244 21.54 -1.96 -19.62
N GLU A 245 21.36 -1.00 -20.52
CA GLU A 245 22.38 0.00 -20.83
C GLU A 245 22.73 0.88 -19.61
N ASP A 246 21.73 1.28 -18.82
CA ASP A 246 21.96 2.07 -17.59
C ASP A 246 22.73 1.27 -16.54
N LYS A 247 22.47 -0.05 -16.46
CA LYS A 247 23.18 -0.96 -15.55
C LYS A 247 24.63 -1.13 -15.98
N ASP A 248 24.86 -1.33 -17.28
CA ASP A 248 26.21 -1.46 -17.85
C ASP A 248 27.02 -0.16 -17.67
N LYS A 249 26.34 0.99 -17.58
CA LYS A 249 26.92 2.31 -17.27
C LYS A 249 27.11 2.59 -15.78
N GLY A 250 26.94 1.61 -14.90
CA GLY A 250 27.19 1.78 -13.46
C GLY A 250 25.93 2.12 -12.64
N TYR A 251 24.74 1.75 -13.12
CA TYR A 251 23.48 1.91 -12.39
C TYR A 251 23.16 3.37 -12.05
N TYR A 252 23.35 4.29 -12.99
CA TYR A 252 22.91 5.68 -12.83
C TYR A 252 21.50 5.87 -13.35
N PHE A 253 20.82 6.91 -12.86
CA PHE A 253 19.56 7.33 -13.45
C PHE A 253 19.80 7.87 -14.87
N PRO A 254 19.02 7.42 -15.87
CA PRO A 254 19.14 7.93 -17.22
C PRO A 254 18.71 9.40 -17.30
N THR A 255 19.34 10.13 -18.21
CA THR A 255 18.92 11.49 -18.61
C THR A 255 17.98 11.47 -19.83
N THR A 256 17.93 10.35 -20.55
CA THR A 256 17.09 10.13 -21.74
C THR A 256 16.46 8.75 -21.68
N LEU A 257 15.20 8.61 -22.11
CA LEU A 257 14.49 7.33 -22.18
C LEU A 257 14.16 6.94 -23.61
N LYS A 258 14.41 5.68 -23.95
CA LYS A 258 13.95 5.08 -25.21
C LYS A 258 12.42 4.98 -25.23
N PRO A 259 11.77 4.96 -26.40
CA PRO A 259 10.31 4.87 -26.50
C PRO A 259 9.71 3.69 -25.70
N GLU A 260 10.39 2.54 -25.68
CA GLU A 260 10.00 1.35 -24.94
C GLU A 260 10.09 1.48 -23.41
N ASP A 261 10.94 2.40 -22.90
CA ASP A 261 11.16 2.63 -21.48
C ASP A 261 10.31 3.77 -20.90
N GLN A 262 9.53 4.48 -21.74
CA GLN A 262 8.68 5.60 -21.32
C GLN A 262 7.68 5.21 -20.21
N GLY A 263 7.22 3.95 -20.19
CA GLY A 263 6.33 3.43 -19.14
C GLY A 263 6.97 3.36 -17.75
N LYS A 264 8.30 3.36 -17.66
CA LYS A 264 9.05 3.30 -16.39
C LYS A 264 9.28 4.67 -15.77
N LYS A 265 9.03 5.74 -16.52
CA LYS A 265 9.32 7.14 -16.15
C LYS A 265 8.81 7.53 -14.77
N GLY A 266 7.58 7.15 -14.42
CA GLY A 266 6.98 7.46 -13.11
C GLY A 266 7.67 6.79 -11.93
N ASN A 267 8.50 5.77 -12.17
CA ASN A 267 9.21 5.02 -11.13
C ASN A 267 10.66 5.50 -10.94
N LEU A 268 11.18 6.33 -11.85
CA LEU A 268 12.54 6.89 -11.77
C LEU A 268 12.72 7.88 -10.62
N GLY A 269 11.65 8.24 -9.90
CA GLY A 269 11.67 9.12 -8.73
C GLY A 269 11.45 8.43 -7.38
N ALA A 270 11.58 7.10 -7.31
CA ALA A 270 11.41 6.39 -6.05
C ALA A 270 12.48 6.81 -5.03
N THR A 271 12.05 7.32 -3.88
CA THR A 271 12.96 7.61 -2.77
C THR A 271 13.34 6.31 -2.08
N GLU A 272 14.63 6.03 -2.07
CA GLU A 272 15.23 4.85 -1.46
C GLU A 272 16.20 5.24 -0.35
N THR A 273 17.03 4.32 0.15
CA THR A 273 18.03 4.68 1.15
C THR A 273 18.95 5.78 0.60
N GLY A 274 18.85 6.98 1.18
CA GLY A 274 19.65 8.13 0.77
C GLY A 274 21.13 7.99 1.15
N PRO A 275 22.04 8.55 0.34
CA PRO A 275 23.47 8.31 0.51
C PRO A 275 24.04 8.92 1.79
N TYR A 276 23.60 10.11 2.18
CA TYR A 276 24.20 10.87 3.28
C TYR A 276 24.01 10.23 4.66
N ILE A 277 22.91 9.51 4.89
CA ILE A 277 22.71 8.77 6.16
C ILE A 277 23.70 7.61 6.24
N VAL A 278 23.87 6.87 5.13
CA VAL A 278 24.83 5.77 5.07
C VAL A 278 26.25 6.28 5.20
N LEU A 279 26.57 7.42 4.57
CA LEU A 279 27.86 8.07 4.71
C LEU A 279 28.16 8.39 6.17
N GLU A 280 27.20 8.95 6.93
CA GLU A 280 27.42 9.23 8.35
C GLU A 280 27.63 7.96 9.18
N ILE A 281 26.92 6.86 8.86
CA ILE A 281 27.19 5.56 9.51
C ILE A 281 28.64 5.15 9.28
N VAL A 282 29.13 5.21 8.04
CA VAL A 282 30.51 4.83 7.71
C VAL A 282 31.51 5.75 8.40
N ARG A 283 31.27 7.07 8.43
CA ARG A 283 32.09 8.03 9.17
C ARG A 283 32.21 7.69 10.63
N GLU A 284 31.11 7.40 11.31
CA GLU A 284 31.15 7.04 12.73
C GLU A 284 31.89 5.71 12.94
N LEU A 285 31.60 4.68 12.14
CA LEU A 285 32.27 3.38 12.27
C LEU A 285 33.78 3.45 12.00
N VAL A 286 34.20 4.18 10.96
CA VAL A 286 35.61 4.26 10.56
C VAL A 286 36.35 5.26 11.43
N ASN A 287 35.85 6.49 11.54
CA ASN A 287 36.61 7.58 12.16
C ASN A 287 36.50 7.60 13.70
N GLU A 288 35.36 7.18 14.26
CA GLU A 288 35.14 7.22 15.72
C GLU A 288 35.44 5.87 16.37
N LEU A 289 35.22 4.75 15.67
CA LEU A 289 35.45 3.41 16.18
C LEU A 289 36.72 2.73 15.64
N GLY A 290 37.37 3.30 14.61
CA GLY A 290 38.58 2.73 14.04
C GLY A 290 38.36 1.41 13.30
N ILE A 291 37.14 1.14 12.81
CA ILE A 291 36.83 -0.05 12.03
C ILE A 291 37.48 0.10 10.64
N ALA A 292 38.17 -0.95 10.19
CA ALA A 292 38.83 -0.92 8.90
C ALA A 292 37.79 -0.87 7.77
N GLN A 293 38.02 -0.02 6.76
CA GLN A 293 37.09 0.15 5.64
C GLN A 293 36.88 -1.17 4.87
N GLU A 294 37.94 -1.98 4.73
CA GLU A 294 37.92 -3.34 4.14
C GLU A 294 37.10 -4.37 4.94
N ASP A 295 36.68 -4.05 6.16
CA ASP A 295 35.77 -4.85 6.98
C ASP A 295 34.30 -4.44 6.79
N ILE A 296 34.02 -3.36 6.04
CA ILE A 296 32.67 -2.82 5.83
C ILE A 296 32.21 -3.09 4.40
N ALA A 297 31.01 -3.67 4.26
CA ALA A 297 30.33 -3.83 2.99
C ALA A 297 28.97 -3.14 3.02
N ILE A 298 28.60 -2.46 1.93
CA ILE A 298 27.34 -1.72 1.80
C ILE A 298 26.59 -2.24 0.59
N GLY A 299 25.33 -2.61 0.74
CA GLY A 299 24.54 -3.09 -0.39
C GLY A 299 23.14 -3.55 -0.06
N ASP A 300 22.37 -3.81 -1.12
CA ASP A 300 21.08 -4.49 -1.02
C ASP A 300 21.27 -5.96 -1.44
N PRO A 301 20.82 -6.95 -0.66
CA PRO A 301 20.95 -8.36 -1.01
C PRO A 301 20.22 -8.78 -2.29
N MET A 302 19.28 -7.98 -2.79
CA MET A 302 18.43 -8.31 -3.94
C MET A 302 18.80 -7.54 -5.21
N THR A 303 19.44 -6.38 -5.07
CA THR A 303 19.66 -5.41 -6.16
C THR A 303 21.00 -4.72 -6.04
N HIS A 304 21.54 -4.27 -7.18
CA HIS A 304 22.78 -3.49 -7.17
C HIS A 304 22.56 -2.09 -6.61
N THR A 305 23.64 -1.53 -6.07
CA THR A 305 23.70 -0.14 -5.59
C THR A 305 23.67 0.82 -6.79
N TYR A 306 22.91 1.90 -6.69
CA TYR A 306 22.94 2.97 -7.68
C TYR A 306 24.30 3.69 -7.68
N GLY A 307 24.76 4.11 -8.86
CA GLY A 307 26.05 4.78 -9.03
C GLY A 307 26.19 6.07 -8.19
N HIS A 308 25.12 6.87 -8.06
CA HIS A 308 25.16 8.10 -7.25
C HIS A 308 25.40 7.84 -5.75
N ASN A 309 24.96 6.68 -5.24
CA ASN A 309 25.24 6.26 -3.87
C ASN A 309 26.70 5.81 -3.75
N TYR A 310 27.15 4.98 -4.69
CA TYR A 310 28.53 4.49 -4.73
C TYR A 310 29.54 5.64 -4.80
N ASP A 311 29.37 6.58 -5.74
CA ASP A 311 30.31 7.69 -5.94
C ASP A 311 30.49 8.53 -4.67
N LEU A 312 29.39 8.76 -3.95
CA LEU A 312 29.40 9.56 -2.74
C LEU A 312 30.12 8.85 -1.60
N TRP A 313 29.90 7.55 -1.43
CA TRP A 313 30.58 6.77 -0.38
C TRP A 313 32.05 6.53 -0.73
N PHE A 314 32.32 6.08 -1.95
CA PHE A 314 33.67 5.72 -2.43
C PHE A 314 34.62 6.91 -2.49
N LYS A 315 34.09 8.12 -2.67
CA LYS A 315 34.90 9.34 -2.63
C LYS A 315 35.55 9.58 -1.27
N GLU A 316 34.96 9.07 -0.18
CA GLU A 316 35.47 9.26 1.18
C GLU A 316 36.09 7.99 1.78
N PHE A 317 35.60 6.80 1.41
CA PHE A 317 36.00 5.50 1.97
C PHE A 317 36.15 4.43 0.88
#